data_AF-A0A316Q1T9-F1
#
_entry.id   AF-A0A316Q1T9-F1
#
_cell.length_a   1.000
_cell.length_b   1.000
_cell.length_c   1.000
_cell.angle_alpha   90.00
_cell.angle_beta   90.00
_cell.angle_gamma   90.00
#
_symmetry.space_group_name_H-M   'P 1'
#
loop_
_entity.id
_entity.type
_entity.pdbx_description
1 polymer ?
#
loop_
_entity_poly.entity_id
_entity_poly.type
_entity_poly.pdbx_seq_one_letter_code
_entity_poly.pdbx_strand_id
1 'polypeptide(L)'
;MNREKLYEYLDIESPQDFEYFENMAALLECEEDIPYEEIYAIVEAADRENIALLIDNYFEELSDFYPDGDAEFYLLMDNIRRSLVGLAKNSEEESATANLAEELNRFRNWYSADSKVVCSSVLTGQERIENLRDALILSRLEKLDGDKFCYDFDSCQDYELNDYIMSFADVIAAAEQEENQQ
;
A
#
# COMPACT_ATOMS: atom_id res chain seq x y z
N MET A 1 5.11 16.07 9.39
CA MET A 1 5.93 16.83 8.43
C MET A 1 5.15 18.01 7.86
N ASN A 2 5.78 19.12 7.50
CA ASN A 2 5.11 20.24 6.80
C ASN A 2 5.33 20.12 5.27
N ARG A 3 4.56 20.88 4.49
CA ARG A 3 4.60 20.85 3.00
C ARG A 3 6.00 20.92 2.40
N GLU A 4 6.81 21.91 2.80
CA GLU A 4 8.14 22.12 2.22
C GLU A 4 9.04 20.88 2.40
N LYS A 5 9.02 20.29 3.60
CA LYS A 5 9.77 19.07 3.87
C LYS A 5 9.19 17.86 3.14
N LEU A 6 7.87 17.78 3.02
CA LEU A 6 7.22 16.72 2.26
C LEU A 6 7.68 16.75 0.81
N TYR A 7 7.67 17.93 0.18
CA TYR A 7 8.02 18.07 -1.23
C TYR A 7 9.51 17.79 -1.46
N GLU A 8 10.38 18.23 -0.55
CA GLU A 8 11.80 17.85 -0.56
C GLU A 8 11.99 16.34 -0.41
N TYR A 9 11.24 15.70 0.49
CA TYR A 9 11.33 14.25 0.74
C TYR A 9 10.80 13.42 -0.43
N LEU A 10 9.73 13.88 -1.08
CA LEU A 10 9.16 13.27 -2.26
C LEU A 10 9.94 13.62 -3.55
N ASP A 11 10.91 14.53 -3.48
CA ASP A 11 11.66 15.05 -4.64
C ASP A 11 10.76 15.69 -5.72
N ILE A 12 9.87 16.59 -5.30
CA ILE A 12 8.94 17.34 -6.18
C ILE A 12 9.00 18.85 -5.88
N GLU A 13 8.73 19.69 -6.88
CA GLU A 13 8.61 21.16 -6.68
C GLU A 13 7.16 21.57 -6.42
N SER A 14 6.22 20.81 -6.99
CA SER A 14 4.77 21.02 -6.90
C SER A 14 4.02 19.68 -6.95
N PRO A 15 2.76 19.62 -6.48
CA PRO A 15 1.92 18.44 -6.57
C PRO A 15 1.83 17.79 -7.97
N GLN A 16 1.93 18.60 -9.04
CA GLN A 16 1.89 18.13 -10.42
C GLN A 16 3.13 17.33 -10.83
N ASP A 17 4.27 17.53 -10.15
CA ASP A 17 5.52 16.84 -10.47
C ASP A 17 5.58 15.41 -9.90
N PHE A 18 4.49 14.96 -9.25
CA PHE A 18 4.35 13.60 -8.72
C PHE A 18 4.12 12.61 -9.88
N GLU A 19 5.20 12.28 -10.57
CA GLU A 19 5.18 11.50 -11.81
C GLU A 19 5.96 10.18 -11.75
N TYR A 20 6.83 10.01 -10.76
CA TYR A 20 7.80 8.92 -10.71
C TYR A 20 7.50 7.89 -9.62
N PHE A 21 8.01 6.67 -9.82
CA PHE A 21 7.89 5.56 -8.88
C PHE A 21 8.45 5.93 -7.50
N GLU A 22 9.59 6.60 -7.49
CA GLU A 22 10.28 7.05 -6.29
C GLU A 22 9.41 8.01 -5.46
N ASN A 23 8.58 8.84 -6.10
CA ASN A 23 7.65 9.71 -5.37
C ASN A 23 6.59 8.88 -4.63
N MET A 24 6.05 7.84 -5.27
CA MET A 24 5.06 6.94 -4.66
C MET A 24 5.67 6.11 -3.54
N ALA A 25 6.82 5.47 -3.79
CA ALA A 25 7.52 4.69 -2.78
C ALA A 25 7.83 5.55 -1.54
N ALA A 26 8.38 6.76 -1.76
CA ALA A 26 8.66 7.69 -0.67
C ALA A 26 7.38 8.04 0.11
N LEU A 27 6.28 8.35 -0.57
CA LEU A 27 5.01 8.70 0.08
C LEU A 27 4.48 7.56 0.98
N LEU A 28 4.43 6.35 0.45
CA LEU A 28 3.88 5.17 1.14
C LEU A 28 4.77 4.70 2.30
N GLU A 29 6.08 4.80 2.14
CA GLU A 29 7.08 4.34 3.13
C GLU A 29 7.45 5.37 4.19
N CYS A 30 6.92 6.59 4.08
CA CYS A 30 7.17 7.65 5.04
C CYS A 30 6.50 7.32 6.39
N GLU A 31 7.26 7.35 7.48
CA GLU A 31 6.75 7.14 8.84
C GLU A 31 6.24 8.43 9.51
N GLU A 32 6.67 9.61 9.03
CA GLU A 32 6.29 10.88 9.66
C GLU A 32 4.83 11.24 9.36
N ASP A 33 4.04 11.68 10.33
CA ASP A 33 2.67 12.15 10.06
C ASP A 33 2.62 13.20 8.92
N ILE A 34 1.80 12.96 7.89
CA ILE A 34 1.59 13.92 6.79
C ILE A 34 0.18 14.49 6.92
N PRO A 35 0.02 15.82 6.94
CA PRO A 35 -1.31 16.43 6.97
C PRO A 35 -2.15 15.99 5.78
N TYR A 36 -3.42 15.65 6.03
CA TYR A 36 -4.35 15.16 5.02
C TYR A 36 -4.45 16.09 3.81
N GLU A 37 -4.45 17.40 4.04
CA GLU A 37 -4.52 18.41 2.98
C GLU A 37 -3.36 18.33 1.98
N GLU A 38 -2.19 17.85 2.41
CA GLU A 38 -1.02 17.70 1.53
C GLU A 38 -1.14 16.44 0.67
N ILE A 39 -1.67 15.35 1.24
CA ILE A 39 -2.01 14.13 0.47
C ILE A 39 -3.10 14.45 -0.56
N TYR A 40 -4.16 15.15 -0.12
CA TYR A 40 -5.26 15.57 -0.97
C TYR A 40 -4.76 16.44 -2.13
N ALA A 41 -3.86 17.41 -1.85
CA ALA A 41 -3.32 18.29 -2.87
C ALA A 41 -2.53 17.53 -3.96
N ILE A 42 -1.75 16.51 -3.59
CA ILE A 42 -1.05 15.63 -4.55
C ILE A 42 -2.07 14.88 -5.41
N VAL A 43 -3.04 14.24 -4.75
CA VAL A 43 -4.06 13.41 -5.41
C VAL A 43 -4.99 14.21 -6.33
N GLU A 44 -5.24 15.48 -6.01
CA GLU A 44 -6.05 16.42 -6.80
C GLU A 44 -5.31 16.93 -8.03
N ALA A 45 -4.00 17.16 -7.92
CA ALA A 45 -3.21 17.85 -8.93
C ALA A 45 -2.48 16.92 -9.91
N ALA A 46 -2.04 15.76 -9.45
CA ALA A 46 -1.30 14.80 -10.27
C ALA A 46 -2.24 14.05 -11.22
N ASP A 47 -1.67 13.53 -12.31
CA ASP A 47 -2.42 12.74 -13.28
C ASP A 47 -2.93 11.43 -12.64
N ARG A 48 -4.24 11.21 -12.70
CA ARG A 48 -4.92 10.06 -12.08
C ARG A 48 -4.55 8.75 -12.74
N GLU A 49 -4.36 8.75 -14.06
CA GLU A 49 -3.90 7.55 -14.78
C GLU A 49 -2.48 7.19 -14.34
N ASN A 50 -1.62 8.20 -14.19
CA ASN A 50 -0.27 7.99 -13.68
C ASN A 50 -0.26 7.54 -12.22
N ILE A 51 -1.05 8.14 -11.32
CA ILE A 51 -1.17 7.67 -9.92
C ILE A 51 -1.57 6.19 -9.89
N ALA A 52 -2.57 5.79 -10.69
CA ALA A 52 -2.99 4.40 -10.76
C ALA A 52 -1.85 3.47 -11.19
N LEU A 53 -1.07 3.87 -12.20
CA LEU A 53 0.11 3.13 -12.66
C LEU A 53 1.21 3.04 -11.59
N LEU A 54 1.50 4.14 -10.89
CA LEU A 54 2.52 4.17 -9.84
C LEU A 54 2.16 3.26 -8.65
N ILE A 55 0.89 3.27 -8.23
CA ILE A 55 0.37 2.35 -7.21
C ILE A 55 0.55 0.90 -7.69
N ASP A 56 0.12 0.61 -8.92
CA ASP A 56 0.18 -0.74 -9.48
C ASP A 56 1.62 -1.27 -9.51
N ASN A 57 2.55 -0.47 -10.04
CA ASN A 57 3.97 -0.80 -10.10
C ASN A 57 4.59 -0.99 -8.71
N TYR A 58 4.21 -0.16 -7.72
CA TYR A 58 4.70 -0.28 -6.36
C TYR A 58 4.34 -1.62 -5.74
N PHE A 59 3.06 -2.02 -5.84
CA PHE A 59 2.62 -3.30 -5.30
C PHE A 59 3.18 -4.50 -6.08
N GLU A 60 3.42 -4.36 -7.39
CA GLU A 60 4.12 -5.39 -8.17
C GLU A 60 5.55 -5.60 -7.67
N GLU A 61 6.34 -4.53 -7.51
CA GLU A 61 7.70 -4.63 -6.96
C GLU A 61 7.69 -5.14 -5.52
N LEU A 62 6.72 -4.69 -4.70
CA LEU A 62 6.60 -5.15 -3.31
C LEU A 62 6.31 -6.66 -3.24
N SER A 63 5.51 -7.20 -4.17
CA SER A 63 5.15 -8.62 -4.20
C SER A 63 6.35 -9.55 -4.45
N ASP A 64 7.38 -9.06 -5.13
CA ASP A 64 8.64 -9.79 -5.29
C ASP A 64 9.34 -10.05 -3.97
N PHE A 65 8.97 -9.37 -2.88
CA PHE A 65 9.58 -9.52 -1.55
C PHE A 65 8.65 -10.14 -0.51
N TYR A 66 7.46 -10.59 -0.90
CA TYR A 66 6.59 -11.29 0.03
C TYR A 66 7.25 -12.58 0.54
N PRO A 67 7.25 -12.83 1.87
CA PRO A 67 7.80 -14.05 2.43
C PRO A 67 6.87 -15.23 2.18
N ASP A 68 7.47 -16.40 1.98
CA ASP A 68 6.72 -17.62 1.67
C ASP A 68 5.68 -17.97 2.76
N GLY A 69 4.45 -18.31 2.35
CA GLY A 69 3.58 -19.18 3.15
C GLY A 69 2.29 -18.59 3.71
N ASP A 70 1.94 -17.34 3.42
CA ASP A 70 0.68 -16.75 3.88
C ASP A 70 -0.21 -16.28 2.70
N ALA A 71 -1.14 -17.16 2.31
CA ALA A 71 -2.08 -16.88 1.23
C ALA A 71 -3.12 -15.80 1.60
N GLU A 72 -3.45 -15.65 2.89
CA GLU A 72 -4.41 -14.66 3.37
C GLU A 72 -3.78 -13.26 3.32
N PHE A 73 -2.51 -13.14 3.72
CA PHE A 73 -1.74 -11.92 3.55
C PHE A 73 -1.63 -11.51 2.07
N TYR A 74 -1.37 -12.45 1.16
CA TYR A 74 -1.25 -12.14 -0.28
C TYR A 74 -2.59 -11.63 -0.84
N LEU A 75 -3.70 -12.26 -0.44
CA LEU A 75 -5.03 -11.83 -0.82
C LEU A 75 -5.35 -10.44 -0.28
N LEU A 76 -4.99 -10.15 0.97
CA LEU A 76 -5.18 -8.83 1.58
C LEU A 76 -4.45 -7.75 0.78
N MET A 77 -3.16 -7.95 0.50
CA MET A 77 -2.35 -6.99 -0.24
C MET A 77 -2.86 -6.78 -1.68
N ASP A 78 -3.28 -7.86 -2.36
CA ASP A 78 -3.89 -7.76 -3.69
C ASP A 78 -5.21 -6.97 -3.66
N ASN A 79 -6.04 -7.17 -2.65
CA ASN A 79 -7.28 -6.41 -2.50
C ASN A 79 -7.02 -4.92 -2.20
N ILE A 80 -6.02 -4.61 -1.37
CA ILE A 80 -5.59 -3.22 -1.12
C ILE A 80 -5.12 -2.57 -2.42
N ARG A 81 -4.24 -3.25 -3.18
CA ARG A 81 -3.77 -2.79 -4.51
C ARG A 81 -4.95 -2.48 -5.41
N ARG A 82 -5.88 -3.43 -5.58
CA ARG A 82 -7.05 -3.26 -6.46
C ARG A 82 -7.94 -2.11 -6.03
N SER A 83 -8.18 -1.95 -4.73
CA SER A 83 -8.97 -0.84 -4.17
C SER A 83 -8.34 0.51 -4.52
N LEU A 84 -7.05 0.68 -4.22
CA LEU A 84 -6.32 1.92 -4.50
C LEU A 84 -6.25 2.25 -5.99
N VAL A 85 -5.95 1.25 -6.84
CA VAL A 85 -5.92 1.42 -8.31
C VAL A 85 -7.31 1.74 -8.85
N GLY A 86 -8.36 1.09 -8.34
CA GLY A 86 -9.75 1.34 -8.72
C GLY A 86 -10.18 2.76 -8.37
N LEU A 87 -9.88 3.22 -7.15
CA LEU A 87 -10.10 4.60 -6.73
C LEU A 87 -9.37 5.60 -7.62
N ALA A 88 -8.10 5.33 -7.96
CA ALA A 88 -7.32 6.20 -8.85
C ALA A 88 -7.96 6.33 -10.24
N LYS A 89 -8.45 5.22 -10.81
CA LYS A 89 -9.09 5.19 -12.14
C LYS A 89 -10.50 5.77 -12.18
N ASN A 90 -11.26 5.71 -11.09
CA ASN A 90 -12.65 6.20 -11.02
C ASN A 90 -12.72 7.71 -10.73
N SER A 91 -12.05 8.54 -11.53
CA SER A 91 -11.92 9.99 -11.30
C SER A 91 -13.17 10.83 -11.59
N GLU A 92 -14.22 10.24 -12.18
CA GLU A 92 -15.45 10.94 -12.55
C GLU A 92 -16.44 11.13 -11.39
N GLU A 93 -16.25 10.45 -10.25
CA GLU A 93 -17.10 10.60 -9.07
C GLU A 93 -16.73 11.87 -8.28
N GLU A 94 -17.74 12.59 -7.78
CA GLU A 94 -17.55 13.84 -7.03
C GLU A 94 -16.65 13.67 -5.78
N SER A 95 -16.66 12.48 -5.18
CA SER A 95 -15.83 12.11 -4.02
C SER A 95 -14.56 11.34 -4.37
N ALA A 96 -14.25 11.09 -5.65
CA ALA A 96 -13.13 10.24 -6.06
C ALA A 96 -11.77 10.69 -5.53
N THR A 97 -11.52 12.00 -5.53
CA THR A 97 -10.28 12.60 -5.01
C THR A 97 -10.15 12.38 -3.51
N ALA A 98 -11.21 12.72 -2.75
CA ALA A 98 -11.24 12.57 -1.31
C ALA A 98 -11.09 11.10 -0.89
N ASN A 99 -11.83 10.20 -1.54
CA ASN A 99 -11.79 8.76 -1.26
C ASN A 99 -10.38 8.19 -1.49
N LEU A 100 -9.71 8.56 -2.60
CA LEU A 100 -8.34 8.10 -2.83
C LEU A 100 -7.36 8.68 -1.81
N ALA A 101 -7.46 9.98 -1.50
CA ALA A 101 -6.57 10.61 -0.52
C ALA A 101 -6.74 9.99 0.88
N GLU A 102 -7.97 9.68 1.29
CA GLU A 102 -8.26 9.00 2.55
C GLU A 102 -7.70 7.57 2.57
N GLU A 103 -7.95 6.79 1.52
CA GLU A 103 -7.46 5.41 1.43
C GLU A 103 -5.92 5.34 1.38
N LEU A 104 -5.27 6.22 0.61
CA LEU A 104 -3.81 6.31 0.56
C LEU A 104 -3.23 6.66 1.93
N ASN A 105 -3.81 7.64 2.61
CA ASN A 105 -3.34 8.04 3.94
C ASN A 105 -3.54 6.92 4.96
N ARG A 106 -4.68 6.22 4.92
CA ARG A 106 -4.94 5.07 5.79
C ARG A 106 -3.97 3.93 5.55
N PHE A 107 -3.80 3.52 4.28
CA PHE A 107 -2.88 2.45 3.91
C PHE A 107 -1.45 2.77 4.35
N ARG A 108 -0.97 3.97 4.03
CA ARG A 108 0.36 4.46 4.43
C ARG A 108 0.61 4.33 5.93
N ASN A 109 -0.30 4.85 6.75
CA ASN A 109 -0.13 4.85 8.21
C ASN A 109 -0.14 3.42 8.75
N TRP A 110 -1.04 2.58 8.23
CA TRP A 110 -1.05 1.16 8.58
C TRP A 110 0.25 0.45 8.16
N TYR A 111 0.67 0.61 6.91
CA TYR A 111 1.81 -0.07 6.31
C TYR A 111 3.14 0.29 7.00
N SER A 112 3.35 1.58 7.28
CA SER A 112 4.63 2.10 7.78
C SER A 112 4.67 2.37 9.29
N ALA A 113 3.53 2.26 10.01
CA ALA A 113 3.51 2.55 11.44
C ALA A 113 2.62 1.60 12.28
N ASP A 114 1.34 1.45 11.93
CA ASP A 114 0.36 0.84 12.86
C ASP A 114 0.32 -0.70 12.82
N SER A 115 0.62 -1.29 11.66
CA SER A 115 0.65 -2.74 11.45
C SER A 115 1.67 -3.43 12.34
N LYS A 116 1.44 -4.71 12.61
CA LYS A 116 2.29 -5.53 13.48
C LYS A 116 2.50 -6.89 12.85
N VAL A 117 3.76 -7.19 12.59
CA VAL A 117 4.21 -8.48 12.09
C VAL A 117 5.19 -9.06 13.10
N VAL A 118 4.93 -10.28 13.57
CA VAL A 118 5.88 -10.98 14.43
C VAL A 118 6.94 -11.63 13.54
N CYS A 119 8.18 -11.18 13.69
CA CYS A 119 9.33 -11.67 12.95
C CYS A 119 10.19 -12.55 13.87
N SER A 120 10.22 -13.85 13.61
CA SER A 120 10.91 -14.83 14.44
C SER A 120 12.19 -15.32 13.76
N SER A 121 13.35 -15.03 14.35
CA SER A 121 14.65 -15.45 13.79
C SER A 121 14.73 -16.98 13.70
N VAL A 122 15.00 -17.50 12.50
CA VAL A 122 15.14 -18.95 12.27
C VAL A 122 16.37 -19.50 13.00
N LEU A 123 17.41 -18.68 13.21
CA LEU A 123 18.65 -19.09 13.86
C LEU A 123 18.55 -19.13 15.38
N THR A 124 17.96 -18.10 16.00
CA THR A 124 17.97 -17.92 17.46
C THR A 124 16.62 -18.20 18.12
N GLY A 125 15.53 -18.20 17.33
CA GLY A 125 14.16 -18.26 17.82
C GLY A 125 13.71 -16.97 18.53
N GLN A 126 14.49 -15.89 18.48
CA GLN A 126 14.08 -14.62 19.07
C GLN A 126 13.04 -13.93 18.19
N GLU A 127 12.00 -13.42 18.85
CA GLU A 127 10.91 -12.68 18.21
C GLU A 127 11.12 -11.18 18.36
N ARG A 128 10.69 -10.45 17.34
CA ARG A 128 10.51 -9.00 17.38
C ARG A 128 9.24 -8.63 16.64
N ILE A 129 8.69 -7.48 16.98
CA ILE A 129 7.52 -6.92 16.32
C ILE A 129 8.00 -5.77 15.46
N GLU A 130 7.69 -5.83 14.18
CA GLU A 130 7.97 -4.79 13.20
C GLU A 130 6.65 -4.35 12.56
N ASN A 131 6.61 -3.15 11.97
CA ASN A 131 5.54 -2.79 11.04
C ASN A 131 5.69 -3.60 9.74
N LEU A 132 4.64 -3.63 8.92
CA LEU A 132 4.62 -4.42 7.68
C LEU A 132 5.71 -3.99 6.70
N ARG A 133 5.95 -2.68 6.53
CA ARG A 133 7.04 -2.17 5.70
C ARG A 133 8.39 -2.76 6.11
N ASP A 134 8.72 -2.68 7.40
CA ASP A 134 9.99 -3.16 7.94
C ASP A 134 10.11 -4.67 7.86
N ALA A 135 9.02 -5.41 8.11
CA ALA A 135 8.99 -6.86 7.92
C ALA A 135 9.30 -7.25 6.47
N LEU A 136 8.75 -6.53 5.48
CA LEU A 136 9.03 -6.78 4.07
C LEU A 136 10.47 -6.38 3.67
N ILE A 137 11.03 -5.33 4.28
CA ILE A 137 12.46 -4.98 4.12
C ILE A 137 13.33 -6.14 4.63
N LEU A 138 13.00 -6.75 5.76
CA LEU A 138 13.73 -7.92 6.27
C LEU A 138 13.65 -9.09 5.28
N SER A 139 12.46 -9.40 4.77
CA SER A 139 12.26 -10.45 3.77
C SER A 139 13.08 -10.20 2.49
N ARG A 140 13.18 -8.93 2.06
CA ARG A 140 14.06 -8.54 0.96
C ARG A 140 15.53 -8.77 1.28
N LEU A 141 15.99 -8.41 2.48
CA LEU A 141 17.39 -8.60 2.91
C LEU A 141 17.77 -10.09 3.00
N GLU A 142 16.84 -10.98 3.32
CA GLU A 142 17.07 -12.44 3.31
C GLU A 142 17.55 -12.95 1.94
N LYS A 143 17.05 -12.36 0.85
CA LYS A 143 17.44 -12.71 -0.52
C LYS A 143 18.87 -12.27 -0.87
N LEU A 144 19.49 -11.42 -0.04
CA LEU A 144 20.83 -10.86 -0.19
C LEU A 144 21.82 -11.44 0.84
N ASP A 145 21.63 -12.69 1.25
CA ASP A 145 22.40 -13.38 2.32
C ASP A 145 22.19 -12.76 3.73
N GLY A 146 21.05 -12.11 3.97
CA GLY A 146 20.63 -11.63 5.28
C GLY A 146 20.18 -12.75 6.25
N ASP A 147 19.92 -12.35 7.50
CA ASP A 147 19.36 -13.24 8.53
C ASP A 147 17.95 -13.68 8.15
N LYS A 148 17.63 -14.97 8.35
CA LYS A 148 16.33 -15.56 7.99
C LYS A 148 15.29 -15.44 9.09
N PHE A 149 14.06 -15.14 8.72
CA PHE A 149 12.93 -15.02 9.64
C PHE A 149 11.72 -15.85 9.18
N CYS A 150 10.87 -16.20 10.14
CA CYS A 150 9.48 -16.57 9.90
C CYS A 150 8.61 -15.36 10.24
N TYR A 151 7.58 -15.13 9.42
CA TYR A 151 6.70 -13.97 9.52
C TYR A 151 5.29 -14.43 9.88
N ASP A 152 4.68 -13.77 10.85
CA ASP A 152 3.29 -13.96 11.25
C ASP A 152 2.53 -12.64 11.05
N PHE A 153 1.56 -12.68 10.13
CA PHE A 153 0.73 -11.56 9.69
C PHE A 153 -0.68 -11.58 10.29
N ASP A 154 -0.99 -12.46 11.25
CA ASP A 154 -2.35 -12.59 11.81
C ASP A 154 -2.89 -11.25 12.33
N SER A 155 -2.00 -10.42 12.90
CA SER A 155 -2.35 -9.09 13.43
C SER A 155 -2.53 -8.00 12.37
N CYS A 156 -2.30 -8.31 11.09
CA CYS A 156 -2.49 -7.40 9.96
C CYS A 156 -3.84 -7.63 9.24
N GLN A 157 -4.54 -8.72 9.54
CA GLN A 157 -5.79 -9.10 8.86
C GLN A 157 -6.98 -8.18 9.17
N ASP A 158 -6.83 -7.27 10.13
CA ASP A 158 -7.86 -6.32 10.55
C ASP A 158 -7.90 -5.04 9.70
N TYR A 159 -7.09 -4.96 8.63
CA TYR A 159 -7.18 -3.85 7.68
C TYR A 159 -8.55 -3.86 6.96
N GLU A 160 -9.45 -3.01 7.43
CA GLU A 160 -10.80 -2.86 6.86
C GLU A 160 -10.73 -2.13 5.53
N LEU A 161 -10.92 -2.84 4.41
CA LEU A 161 -11.16 -2.20 3.12
C LEU A 161 -12.46 -1.40 3.18
N ASN A 162 -12.48 -0.20 2.62
CA ASN A 162 -13.70 0.60 2.59
C ASN A 162 -14.73 -0.07 1.65
N ASP A 163 -15.79 -0.63 2.22
CA ASP A 163 -16.86 -1.37 1.51
C ASP A 163 -17.60 -0.54 0.44
N TYR A 164 -17.45 0.79 0.46
CA TYR A 164 -18.02 1.69 -0.55
C TYR A 164 -17.28 1.62 -1.91
N ILE A 165 -16.21 0.82 -2.01
CA ILE A 165 -15.28 0.78 -3.14
C ILE A 165 -15.32 -0.60 -3.82
N MET A 166 -16.50 -1.14 -4.09
CA MET A 166 -16.62 -2.16 -5.14
C MET A 166 -16.92 -1.43 -6.44
N SER A 167 -15.94 -1.37 -7.35
CA SER A 167 -16.22 -0.90 -8.70
C SER A 167 -17.22 -1.85 -9.36
N PHE A 168 -18.03 -1.35 -10.31
CA PHE A 168 -18.98 -2.19 -11.04
C PHE A 168 -18.29 -3.38 -11.75
N ALA A 169 -16.99 -3.23 -12.09
CA ALA A 169 -16.17 -4.29 -12.65
C ALA A 169 -15.83 -5.38 -11.62
N ASP A 170 -15.61 -5.02 -10.35
CA ASP A 170 -15.36 -5.98 -9.27
C ASP A 170 -16.64 -6.75 -8.92
N VAL A 171 -17.81 -6.11 -8.98
CA VAL A 171 -19.11 -6.77 -8.81
C VAL A 171 -19.35 -7.78 -9.94
N ILE A 172 -19.01 -7.45 -11.18
CA ILE A 172 -19.12 -8.37 -12.31
C ILE A 172 -18.12 -9.51 -12.19
N ALA A 173 -16.86 -9.23 -11.85
CA ALA A 173 -15.84 -10.26 -11.67
C ALA A 173 -16.17 -11.22 -10.52
N ALA A 174 -16.73 -10.71 -9.41
CA ALA A 174 -17.23 -11.52 -8.31
C ALA A 174 -18.43 -12.38 -8.72
N ALA A 175 -19.37 -11.82 -9.48
CA ALA A 175 -20.54 -12.56 -10.00
C ALA A 175 -20.15 -13.68 -10.98
N GLU A 176 -19.16 -13.46 -11.83
CA GLU A 176 -18.64 -14.46 -12.78
C GLU A 176 -17.84 -15.58 -12.09
N GLN A 177 -17.27 -15.33 -10.91
CA GLN A 177 -16.61 -16.35 -10.10
C GLN A 177 -17.60 -17.25 -9.37
N GLU A 178 -18.77 -16.74 -8.97
CA GLU A 178 -19.84 -17.54 -8.35
C GLU A 178 -20.58 -18.42 -9.36
N GLU A 179 -20.77 -17.98 -10.61
CA GLU A 179 -21.41 -18.79 -11.67
C GLU A 179 -20.56 -19.97 -12.14
N ASN A 180 -19.23 -19.88 -12.05
CA ASN A 180 -18.32 -20.97 -12.47
C ASN A 180 -18.09 -22.05 -11.38
N GLN A 181 -18.72 -21.92 -10.21
CA GLN A 181 -18.65 -22.89 -9.11
C GLN A 181 -19.98 -23.66 -8.88
N GLN A 182 -20.98 -23.50 -9.75
CA GLN A 182 -22.21 -24.30 -9.79
C GLN A 182 -22.26 -25.25 -10.99
#